data_AF-A0A928T3Y9-F1
#
_entry.id   AF-A0A928T3Y9-F1
#
_cell.length_a   1.000
_cell.length_b   1.000
_cell.length_c   1.000
_cell.angle_alpha   90.00
_cell.angle_beta   90.00
_cell.angle_gamma   90.00
#
_symmetry.space_group_name_H-M   'P 1'
#
loop_
_entity.id
_entity.type
_entity.pdbx_description
1 polymer ?
#
loop_
_entity_poly.entity_id
_entity_poly.type
_entity_poly.pdbx_seq_one_letter_code
_entity_poly.pdbx_strand_id
1 'polypeptide(L)'
;MRHGAEGGDSGHEPPLGRVHDYQHRPAVELYDCETDPWNRHNLIADAKLAAIRDELRAQLDAWMRQQGDEGQPTEMKALERMPKAAKEGGNEPRKEKDTGKRRRNERR
;
A
#
# COMPACT_ATOMS: atom_id res chain seq x y z
N MET A 1 15.21 43.95 14.31
CA MET A 1 15.21 42.89 15.35
C MET A 1 15.23 41.54 14.66
N ARG A 2 16.08 40.66 15.18
CA ARG A 2 16.47 39.35 14.65
C ARG A 2 15.57 38.27 15.30
N HIS A 3 15.48 37.10 14.65
CA HIS A 3 14.93 35.82 15.14
C HIS A 3 13.42 35.61 14.94
N GLY A 4 12.92 34.46 14.46
CA GLY A 4 13.56 33.19 14.19
C GLY A 4 12.59 32.25 13.46
N ALA A 5 13.15 31.41 12.58
CA ALA A 5 12.49 30.21 12.08
C ALA A 5 12.56 29.13 13.17
N GLU A 6 11.42 28.55 13.52
CA GLU A 6 11.28 27.27 14.22
C GLU A 6 10.09 26.59 13.52
N GLY A 7 10.20 25.43 12.86
CA GLY A 7 10.98 24.26 13.27
C GLY A 7 10.17 23.46 14.28
N GLY A 8 9.23 22.65 13.79
CA GLY A 8 8.39 21.81 14.64
C GLY A 8 7.64 20.78 13.80
N ASP A 9 8.39 19.81 13.25
CA ASP A 9 7.85 18.51 12.84
C ASP A 9 7.36 17.81 14.11
N SER A 10 6.10 18.06 14.49
CA SER A 10 5.44 17.28 15.52
C SER A 10 5.09 15.94 14.90
N GLY A 11 5.95 14.95 15.15
CA GLY A 11 5.67 13.55 14.86
C GLY A 11 4.30 13.19 15.44
N HIS A 12 3.28 13.19 14.59
CA HIS A 12 1.93 12.85 14.96
C HIS A 12 1.88 11.34 15.14
N GLU A 13 2.20 10.86 16.34
CA GLU A 13 1.87 9.49 16.71
C GLU A 13 0.34 9.33 16.54
N PRO A 14 -0.11 8.44 15.65
CA PRO A 14 -1.54 8.20 15.53
C PRO A 14 -2.03 7.73 16.90
N PRO A 15 -3.15 8.28 17.41
CA PRO A 15 -3.69 7.84 18.68
C PRO A 15 -3.84 6.32 18.64
N LEU A 16 -3.32 5.61 19.65
CA LEU A 16 -3.13 4.15 19.65
C LEU A 16 -4.36 3.36 19.16
N GLY A 17 -5.57 3.86 19.41
CA GLY A 17 -6.82 3.29 18.88
C GLY A 17 -6.87 3.20 17.35
N ARG A 18 -6.31 4.17 16.60
CA ARG A 18 -6.27 4.16 15.13
C ARG A 18 -5.47 2.98 14.58
N VAL A 19 -4.35 2.66 15.22
CA VAL A 19 -3.50 1.55 14.81
C VAL A 19 -4.20 0.23 15.10
N HIS A 20 -4.84 0.12 16.27
CA HIS A 20 -5.64 -1.05 16.64
C HIS A 20 -6.79 -1.29 15.65
N ASP A 21 -7.62 -0.27 15.37
CA ASP A 21 -8.77 -0.41 14.47
C ASP A 21 -8.34 -0.82 13.07
N TYR A 22 -7.19 -0.32 12.60
CA TYR A 22 -6.62 -0.72 11.31
C TYR A 22 -6.13 -2.17 11.28
N GLN A 23 -5.57 -2.66 12.39
CA GLN A 23 -5.15 -4.06 12.51
C GLN A 23 -6.34 -5.02 12.65
N HIS A 24 -7.47 -4.54 13.18
CA HIS A 24 -8.66 -5.32 13.48
C HIS A 24 -9.90 -4.77 12.77
N ARG A 25 -9.83 -4.64 11.45
CA ARG A 25 -10.94 -4.13 10.65
C ARG A 25 -12.00 -5.19 10.41
N PRO A 26 -13.29 -4.84 10.51
CA PRO A 26 -14.35 -5.71 10.03
C PRO A 26 -14.24 -5.88 8.51
N ALA A 27 -14.79 -6.97 7.99
CA ALA A 27 -14.78 -7.25 6.55
C ALA A 27 -15.54 -6.19 5.73
N VAL A 28 -16.51 -5.50 6.36
CA VAL A 28 -17.32 -4.44 5.74
C VAL A 28 -17.44 -3.28 6.72
N GLU A 29 -17.30 -2.06 6.20
CA GLU A 29 -17.50 -0.81 6.91
C GLU A 29 -18.50 0.04 6.12
N LEU A 30 -19.34 0.80 6.82
CA LEU A 30 -20.32 1.71 6.22
C LEU A 30 -20.09 3.11 6.78
N TYR A 31 -19.99 4.11 5.92
CA TYR A 31 -19.75 5.50 6.31
C TYR A 31 -20.73 6.42 5.61
N ASP A 32 -21.06 7.52 6.27
CA ASP A 32 -21.69 8.68 5.65
C ASP A 32 -20.60 9.68 5.29
N CYS A 33 -20.21 9.71 4.01
CA CYS A 33 -19.11 10.55 3.53
C CYS A 33 -19.40 12.06 3.61
N GLU A 34 -20.67 12.47 3.72
CA GLU A 34 -21.04 13.89 3.82
C GLU A 34 -20.85 14.39 5.25
N THR A 35 -21.31 13.61 6.23
CA THR A 35 -21.24 13.99 7.65
C THR A 35 -19.95 13.55 8.33
N ASP A 36 -19.25 12.55 7.77
CA ASP A 36 -17.95 12.05 8.21
C ASP A 36 -16.91 12.08 7.08
N PRO A 37 -16.33 13.26 6.75
CA PRO A 37 -15.40 13.43 5.64
C PRO A 37 -14.11 12.58 5.75
N TRP A 38 -13.82 12.06 6.94
CA TRP A 38 -12.61 11.28 7.22
C TRP A 38 -12.90 9.80 7.43
N ASN A 39 -14.15 9.35 7.25
CA ASN A 39 -14.60 7.96 7.40
C ASN A 39 -14.08 7.31 8.69
N ARG A 40 -14.33 7.96 9.82
CA ARG A 40 -13.89 7.55 11.16
C ARG A 40 -14.98 6.87 11.97
N HIS A 41 -16.25 7.09 11.62
CA HIS A 41 -17.40 6.55 12.34
C HIS A 41 -18.09 5.47 11.54
N ASN A 42 -17.70 4.21 11.79
CA ASN A 42 -18.27 3.06 11.11
C ASN A 42 -19.72 2.80 11.58
N LEU A 43 -20.67 2.96 10.65
CA LEU A 43 -22.12 2.82 10.84
C LEU A 43 -22.62 1.40 10.57
N ILE A 44 -21.75 0.42 10.31
CA ILE A 44 -22.14 -0.93 9.88
C ILE A 44 -23.09 -1.66 10.84
N ALA A 45 -23.05 -1.31 12.13
CA ALA A 45 -23.88 -1.90 13.18
C ALA A 45 -25.25 -1.21 13.36
N ASP A 46 -25.51 -0.07 12.71
CA ASP A 46 -26.79 0.61 12.82
C ASP A 46 -27.87 -0.15 12.02
N ALA A 47 -28.82 -0.76 12.74
CA ALA A 47 -29.92 -1.51 12.16
C ALA A 47 -30.82 -0.64 11.26
N LYS A 48 -30.88 0.68 11.48
CA LYS A 48 -31.67 1.60 10.64
C LYS A 48 -31.12 1.71 9.23
N LEU A 49 -29.83 1.45 9.05
CA LEU A 49 -29.13 1.53 7.77
C LEU A 49 -28.99 0.16 7.09
N ALA A 50 -29.61 -0.89 7.63
CA ALA A 50 -29.51 -2.25 7.08
C ALA A 50 -29.96 -2.33 5.61
N ALA A 51 -31.06 -1.66 5.24
CA ALA A 51 -31.54 -1.64 3.87
C ALA A 51 -30.53 -1.00 2.91
N ILE A 52 -29.94 0.14 3.30
CA ILE A 52 -28.93 0.85 2.51
C ILE A 52 -27.67 0.00 2.35
N ARG A 53 -27.21 -0.64 3.43
CA ARG A 53 -26.07 -1.56 3.39
C ARG A 53 -26.30 -2.69 2.39
N ASP A 54 -27.46 -3.32 2.44
CA ASP A 54 -27.77 -4.48 1.62
C ASP A 54 -27.92 -4.07 0.13
N GLU A 55 -28.48 -2.89 -0.13
CA GLU A 55 -28.53 -2.29 -1.47
C GLU A 55 -27.12 -2.03 -2.03
N LEU A 56 -26.26 -1.33 -1.27
CA LEU A 56 -24.89 -1.02 -1.68
C LEU A 56 -24.09 -2.30 -1.92
N ARG A 57 -24.29 -3.34 -1.09
CA ARG A 57 -23.66 -4.64 -1.27
C ARG A 57 -24.10 -5.30 -2.58
N ALA A 58 -25.39 -5.27 -2.90
CA ALA A 58 -25.90 -5.82 -4.16
C ALA A 58 -25.33 -5.08 -5.38
N GLN A 59 -25.19 -3.75 -5.31
CA GLN A 59 -24.58 -2.96 -6.37
C GLN A 59 -23.09 -3.31 -6.56
N LEU A 60 -22.35 -3.46 -5.46
CA LEU A 60 -20.95 -3.88 -5.49
C LEU A 60 -20.81 -5.28 -6.12
N ASP A 61 -21.62 -6.24 -5.69
CA ASP A 61 -21.61 -7.61 -6.23
C ASP A 61 -21.92 -7.64 -7.73
N ALA A 62 -22.87 -6.81 -8.18
CA ALA A 62 -23.19 -6.70 -9.61
C ALA A 62 -22.00 -6.13 -10.41
N TRP A 63 -21.34 -5.11 -9.88
CA TRP A 63 -20.18 -4.51 -10.52
C TRP A 63 -18.97 -5.45 -10.55
N MET A 64 -18.66 -6.15 -9.46
CA MET A 64 -17.57 -7.16 -9.42
C MET A 64 -17.79 -8.23 -10.50
N ARG A 65 -19.01 -8.77 -10.60
CA ARG A 65 -19.37 -9.73 -11.66
C ARG A 65 -19.17 -9.16 -13.06
N GLN A 66 -19.52 -7.89 -13.28
CA GLN A 66 -19.29 -7.21 -14.56
C GLN A 66 -17.81 -7.13 -14.93
N GLN A 67 -16.92 -6.94 -13.93
CA GLN A 67 -15.48 -6.90 -14.15
C GLN A 67 -14.85 -8.30 -14.29
N GLY A 68 -15.62 -9.37 -14.07
CA GLY A 68 -15.07 -10.72 -13.93
C GLY A 68 -14.23 -10.89 -12.65
N ASP A 69 -14.51 -10.08 -11.63
CA ASP A 69 -13.87 -10.15 -10.33
C ASP A 69 -14.66 -11.07 -9.38
N GLU A 70 -14.01 -12.13 -8.92
CA GLU A 70 -14.50 -13.07 -7.92
C GLU A 70 -14.15 -12.65 -6.48
N GLY A 71 -13.47 -11.51 -6.29
CA GLY A 71 -12.96 -11.03 -5.01
C GLY A 71 -11.65 -11.71 -4.61
N GLN A 72 -11.60 -12.27 -3.40
CA GLN A 72 -10.39 -12.93 -2.85
C GLN A 72 -9.75 -13.98 -3.79
N PRO A 73 -10.52 -14.83 -4.51
CA PRO A 73 -9.95 -15.74 -5.49
C PRO A 73 -9.21 -15.03 -6.63
N THR A 74 -9.70 -13.87 -7.09
CA THR A 74 -9.02 -13.05 -8.11
C THR A 74 -7.67 -12.60 -7.59
N GLU A 75 -7.63 -12.12 -6.35
CA GLU A 75 -6.42 -11.62 -5.70
C GLU A 75 -5.37 -12.73 -5.51
N MET A 76 -5.79 -13.92 -5.08
CA MET A 76 -4.86 -15.06 -4.96
C MET A 76 -4.24 -15.45 -6.30
N LYS A 77 -4.98 -15.33 -7.40
CA LYS A 77 -4.49 -15.59 -8.77
C LYS A 77 -3.69 -14.42 -9.35
N ALA A 78 -3.71 -13.24 -8.72
CA ALA A 78 -3.02 -12.05 -9.26
C ALA A 78 -1.52 -12.29 -9.45
N LEU A 79 -0.88 -13.07 -8.57
CA LEU A 79 0.53 -13.47 -8.68
C LEU A 79 0.86 -14.19 -9.98
N GLU A 80 -0.10 -14.90 -10.58
CA GLU A 80 0.10 -15.60 -11.87
C GLU A 80 0.20 -14.61 -13.04
N ARG A 81 -0.40 -13.43 -12.89
CA ARG A 81 -0.49 -12.38 -13.92
C ARG A 81 0.61 -11.34 -13.77
N MET A 82 1.27 -11.28 -12.61
CA MET A 82 2.41 -10.41 -12.39
C MET A 82 3.60 -10.90 -13.22
N PRO A 83 4.27 -10.03 -14.00
CA PRO A 83 5.51 -10.41 -14.64
C PRO A 83 6.51 -10.81 -13.56
N LYS A 84 7.05 -12.04 -13.63
CA LYS A 84 8.15 -12.43 -12.76
C LYS A 84 9.25 -11.40 -12.97
N ALA A 85 9.59 -10.64 -11.92
CA ALA A 85 10.83 -9.88 -11.91
C ALA A 85 11.92 -10.86 -12.34
N ALA A 86 12.57 -10.56 -13.48
CA ALA A 86 13.54 -11.44 -14.08
C ALA A 86 14.51 -11.88 -12.98
N LYS A 87 14.48 -13.17 -12.63
CA LYS A 87 15.55 -13.78 -11.85
C LYS A 87 16.75 -13.95 -12.79
N GLU A 88 17.30 -12.82 -13.24
CA GLU A 88 18.56 -12.73 -13.97
C GLU A 88 19.35 -11.60 -13.33
N GLY A 89 19.96 -11.91 -12.20
CA GLY A 89 20.69 -10.93 -11.41
C GLY A 89 21.29 -11.53 -10.15
N GLY A 90 22.13 -12.56 -10.29
CA GLY A 90 23.02 -12.95 -9.20
C GLY A 90 23.37 -14.43 -9.10
N ASN A 91 24.28 -14.90 -9.95
CA ASN A 91 25.52 -15.54 -9.47
C ASN A 91 26.55 -15.64 -10.60
N GLU A 92 27.13 -14.51 -11.00
CA GLU A 92 28.42 -14.54 -11.70
C GLU A 92 29.46 -13.87 -10.80
N PRO A 93 30.59 -14.54 -10.48
CA PRO A 93 31.65 -13.91 -9.73
C PRO A 93 32.22 -12.77 -10.57
N ARG A 94 32.18 -11.55 -10.01
CA ARG A 94 32.77 -10.35 -10.61
C ARG A 94 34.23 -10.65 -10.94
N LYS A 95 34.58 -10.73 -12.23
CA LYS A 95 35.99 -10.81 -12.64
C LYS A 95 36.68 -9.51 -12.23
N GLU A 96 37.63 -9.65 -11.31
CA GLU A 96 38.57 -8.62 -10.91
C GLU A 96 39.29 -8.10 -12.17
N LYS A 97 39.06 -6.83 -12.51
CA LYS A 97 39.76 -6.19 -13.62
C LYS A 97 41.18 -5.93 -13.16
N ASP A 98 42.10 -6.76 -13.63
CA ASP A 98 43.55 -6.58 -13.51
C ASP A 98 43.94 -5.20 -14.04
N THR A 99 44.16 -4.25 -13.13
CA THR A 99 44.61 -2.91 -13.47
C THR A 99 46.06 -2.99 -13.92
N GLY A 100 46.23 -3.04 -15.24
CA GLY A 100 47.50 -3.04 -15.94
C GLY A 100 48.55 -2.14 -15.29
N LYS A 101 49.55 -2.81 -14.72
CA LYS A 101 50.79 -2.26 -14.17
C LYS A 101 51.44 -1.36 -15.21
N ARG A 102 51.35 -0.04 -15.03
CA ARG A 102 52.06 0.97 -15.83
C ARG A 102 53.56 0.67 -15.80
N ARG A 103 54.09 0.07 -16.87
CA ARG A 103 55.53 -0.09 -17.06
C ARG A 103 56.12 1.30 -17.37
N ARG A 104 56.68 1.93 -16.34
CA ARG A 104 57.65 3.02 -16.47
C ARG A 104 58.84 2.47 -17.27
N ASN A 105 59.02 2.97 -18.50
CA ASN A 105 60.21 2.65 -19.30
C ASN A 105 61.21 3.79 -19.11
N GLU A 106 62.14 3.60 -18.18
CA GLU A 106 63.43 4.30 -18.18
C GLU A 106 64.33 3.59 -19.19
N ARG A 107 64.82 4.33 -20.19
CA ARG A 107 66.11 4.08 -20.86
C ARG A 107 66.45 5.19 -21.86
N ARG A 108 67.52 5.91 -21.50
CA ARG A 108 68.56 6.57 -22.31
C ARG A 108 68.16 7.71 -23.25
#